data_AF-A0A0N5BVF0-F1
#
_entry.id   AF-A0A0N5BVF0-F1
#
_cell.length_a   1.000
_cell.length_b   1.000
_cell.length_c   1.000
_cell.angle_alpha   90.00
_cell.angle_beta   90.00
_cell.angle_gamma   90.00
#
_symmetry.space_group_name_H-M   'P 1'
#
loop_
_entity.id
_entity.type
_entity.pdbx_description
1 polymer ?
#
loop_
_entity_poly.entity_id
_entity_poly.type
_entity_poly.pdbx_seq_one_letter_code
_entity_poly.pdbx_strand_id
1 'polypeptide(L)'
;MNSTMNMRIKINKHSISKLVNHKKSWKFKDLNIFLDGDIRKTNATIMNQTIEITKGLVTMGLPRDSVDYLLNELNVTTFLNQLNINLFDNEELKNFNKV
;
A
#
# COMPACT_ATOMS: atom_id res chain seq x y z
N MET A 1 4.88 19.06 -14.56
CA MET A 1 5.96 18.06 -14.75
C MET A 1 5.32 16.70 -14.90
N ASN A 2 5.43 16.06 -16.07
CA ASN A 2 5.04 14.66 -16.24
C ASN A 2 6.21 13.79 -15.79
N SER A 3 6.20 13.34 -14.54
CA SER A 3 7.17 12.35 -14.05
C SER A 3 6.76 10.97 -14.54
N THR A 4 7.63 10.34 -15.36
CA THR A 4 7.39 8.97 -15.82
C THR A 4 7.73 7.99 -14.71
N MET A 5 6.77 7.14 -14.33
CA MET A 5 6.96 6.11 -13.31
C MET A 5 7.70 4.91 -13.92
N ASN A 6 9.00 4.78 -13.64
CA ASN A 6 9.77 3.59 -13.98
C ASN A 6 9.75 2.61 -12.81
N MET A 7 8.92 1.57 -12.89
CA MET A 7 8.83 0.53 -11.87
C MET A 7 9.36 -0.81 -12.40
N ARG A 8 10.35 -1.38 -11.72
CA ARG A 8 10.75 -2.77 -11.97
C ARG A 8 10.05 -3.68 -10.97
N ILE A 9 8.95 -4.29 -11.41
CA ILE A 9 8.19 -5.24 -10.59
C ILE A 9 8.85 -6.61 -10.67
N LYS A 10 9.19 -7.19 -9.52
CA LYS A 10 9.60 -8.59 -9.42
C LYS A 10 8.68 -9.31 -8.45
N ILE A 11 7.84 -10.20 -8.96
CA ILE A 11 6.95 -11.03 -8.13
C ILE A 11 7.79 -12.10 -7.44
N ASN A 12 8.39 -11.75 -6.30
CA ASN A 12 9.09 -12.70 -5.44
C ASN A 12 8.17 -13.12 -4.30
N LYS A 13 7.51 -14.27 -4.46
CA LYS A 13 6.57 -14.83 -3.48
C LYS A 13 7.17 -14.93 -2.07
N HIS A 14 8.45 -15.30 -1.96
CA HIS A 14 9.13 -15.44 -0.66
C HIS A 14 9.40 -14.09 0.03
N SER A 15 9.73 -13.05 -0.75
CA SER A 15 9.89 -11.71 -0.17
C SER A 15 8.56 -11.07 0.19
N ILE A 16 7.53 -11.27 -0.63
CA ILE A 16 6.16 -10.78 -0.36
C ILE A 16 5.61 -11.48 0.88
N SER A 17 5.83 -12.79 1.04
CA SER A 17 5.31 -13.52 2.20
C SER A 17 5.85 -13.03 3.54
N LYS A 18 7.02 -12.37 3.57
CA LYS A 18 7.58 -11.77 4.80
C LYS A 18 6.95 -10.42 5.16
N LEU A 19 6.43 -9.69 4.17
CA LEU A 19 5.81 -8.36 4.33
C LEU A 19 4.35 -8.43 4.75
N VAL A 20 3.70 -9.58 4.52
CA VAL A 20 2.25 -9.73 4.63
C VAL A 20 1.91 -10.63 5.81
N ASN A 21 0.99 -10.20 6.67
CA ASN A 21 0.40 -11.08 7.67
C ASN A 21 -0.67 -11.97 7.02
N HIS A 22 -0.31 -13.24 6.75
CA HIS A 22 -1.22 -14.24 6.13
C HIS A 22 -2.37 -14.68 7.02
N LYS A 23 -2.35 -14.35 8.32
CA LYS A 23 -3.46 -14.65 9.24
C LYS A 23 -4.56 -13.59 9.20
N LYS A 24 -4.32 -12.46 8.51
CA LYS A 24 -5.27 -11.35 8.38
C LYS A 24 -5.85 -11.33 6.97
N SER A 25 -7.08 -10.84 6.86
CA SER A 25 -7.70 -10.65 5.55
C SER A 25 -7.16 -9.39 4.88
N TRP A 26 -6.97 -9.47 3.57
CA TRP A 26 -6.52 -8.36 2.72
C TRP A 26 -7.62 -7.88 1.78
N LYS A 27 -8.88 -8.20 2.08
CA LYS A 27 -10.01 -7.65 1.33
C LYS A 27 -10.25 -6.20 1.71
N PHE A 28 -10.71 -5.38 0.77
CA PHE A 28 -10.99 -3.96 1.02
C PHE A 28 -11.91 -3.73 2.22
N LYS A 29 -12.94 -4.58 2.39
CA LYS A 29 -13.85 -4.50 3.54
C LYS A 29 -13.18 -4.72 4.89
N ASP A 30 -12.20 -5.62 4.95
CA ASP A 30 -11.55 -6.00 6.19
C ASP A 30 -10.42 -5.02 6.56
N LEU A 31 -9.90 -4.32 5.55
CA LEU A 31 -8.92 -3.26 5.70
C LEU A 31 -9.55 -1.89 5.99
N ASN A 32 -10.87 -1.74 5.81
CA ASN A 32 -11.59 -0.47 6.00
C ASN A 32 -10.93 0.70 5.24
N ILE A 33 -10.53 0.46 3.97
CA ILE A 33 -9.74 1.44 3.19
C ILE A 33 -10.54 2.68 2.78
N PHE A 34 -11.84 2.55 2.56
CA PHE A 34 -12.66 3.68 2.08
C PHE A 34 -13.28 4.45 3.25
N LEU A 35 -13.22 5.79 3.16
CA LEU A 35 -13.79 6.71 4.15
C LEU A 35 -15.32 6.68 4.15
N ASP A 36 -15.93 7.13 5.24
CA ASP A 36 -17.39 7.19 5.33
C ASP A 36 -17.97 8.12 4.27
N GLY A 37 -19.05 7.68 3.62
CA GLY A 37 -19.64 8.37 2.47
C GLY A 37 -19.03 7.99 1.11
N ASP A 38 -17.92 7.26 1.07
CA ASP A 38 -17.35 6.77 -0.19
C ASP A 38 -18.28 5.73 -0.84
N ILE A 39 -18.66 5.99 -2.09
CA ILE A 39 -19.55 5.13 -2.88
C ILE A 39 -19.05 3.67 -2.97
N ARG A 40 -17.73 3.46 -2.91
CA ARG A 40 -17.12 2.13 -3.01
C ARG A 40 -17.43 1.25 -1.81
N LYS A 41 -17.74 1.83 -0.64
CA LYS A 41 -18.18 1.04 0.55
C LYS A 41 -19.47 0.27 0.28
N THR A 42 -20.33 0.78 -0.60
CA THR A 42 -21.59 0.10 -0.97
C THR A 42 -21.43 -0.90 -2.11
N ASN A 43 -20.29 -0.87 -2.81
CA ASN A 43 -20.02 -1.77 -3.91
C ASN A 43 -19.48 -3.11 -3.39
N ALA A 44 -20.34 -4.11 -3.30
CA ALA A 44 -19.98 -5.44 -2.81
C ALA A 44 -18.86 -6.12 -3.62
N THR A 45 -18.78 -5.86 -4.94
CA THR A 45 -17.72 -6.41 -5.78
C THR A 45 -16.36 -5.84 -5.38
N ILE A 46 -16.24 -4.51 -5.25
CA ILE A 46 -15.00 -3.85 -4.81
C ILE A 46 -14.66 -4.29 -3.38
N MET A 47 -15.64 -4.26 -2.47
CA MET A 47 -15.40 -4.57 -1.06
C MET A 47 -14.93 -6.01 -0.80
N ASN A 48 -15.24 -6.94 -1.71
CA ASN A 48 -14.79 -8.34 -1.62
C ASN A 48 -13.49 -8.63 -2.38
N GLN A 49 -12.96 -7.68 -3.16
CA GLN A 49 -11.64 -7.82 -3.80
C GLN A 49 -10.52 -7.83 -2.76
N THR A 50 -9.54 -8.69 -3.00
CA THR A 50 -8.32 -8.80 -2.19
C THR A 50 -7.22 -7.93 -2.79
N ILE A 51 -6.51 -7.17 -1.96
CA ILE A 51 -5.35 -6.39 -2.39
C ILE A 51 -4.20 -7.33 -2.74
N GLU A 52 -3.59 -7.11 -3.91
CA GLU A 52 -2.37 -7.77 -4.31
C GLU A 52 -1.17 -6.91 -3.92
N ILE A 53 -0.22 -7.50 -3.18
CA ILE A 53 0.99 -6.81 -2.73
C ILE A 53 2.14 -7.21 -3.64
N THR A 54 2.74 -6.22 -4.28
CA THR A 54 3.92 -6.38 -5.13
C THR A 54 5.13 -5.72 -4.50
N LYS A 55 6.31 -6.35 -4.60
CA LYS A 55 7.59 -5.72 -4.27
C LYS A 55 8.28 -5.31 -5.57
N GLY A 56 8.67 -4.05 -5.66
CA GLY A 56 9.49 -3.52 -6.74
C GLY A 56 10.61 -2.66 -6.17
N LEU A 57 11.72 -2.54 -6.91
CA LEU A 57 12.71 -1.49 -6.62
C LEU A 57 12.14 -0.20 -7.20
N VAL A 58 11.99 0.82 -6.36
CA VAL A 58 11.35 2.08 -6.73
C VAL A 58 12.32 3.22 -6.53
N THR A 59 12.72 3.87 -7.63
CA THR A 59 13.26 5.22 -7.62
C THR A 59 12.24 6.11 -8.33
N MET A 60 11.22 6.59 -7.60
CA MET A 60 10.21 7.48 -8.19
C MET A 60 9.70 8.52 -7.21
N GLY A 61 9.38 9.70 -7.73
CA GLY A 61 8.47 10.64 -7.07
C GLY A 61 7.03 10.30 -7.44
N LEU A 62 6.15 10.26 -6.44
CA LEU A 62 4.70 10.22 -6.67
C LEU A 62 4.21 11.64 -7.00
N PRO A 63 3.31 11.81 -7.99
CA PRO A 63 2.62 13.09 -8.18
C PRO A 63 1.93 13.53 -6.90
N ARG A 64 1.92 14.84 -6.62
CA ARG A 64 1.29 15.40 -5.40
C ARG A 64 -0.15 14.91 -5.24
N ASP A 65 -0.93 14.92 -6.32
CA ASP A 65 -2.32 14.49 -6.30
C ASP A 65 -2.47 13.01 -5.90
N SER A 66 -1.51 12.16 -6.26
CA SER A 66 -1.51 10.76 -5.83
C SER A 66 -1.20 10.62 -4.34
N VAL A 67 -0.28 11.45 -3.82
CA VAL A 67 0.01 11.50 -2.38
C VAL A 67 -1.20 12.03 -1.61
N ASP A 68 -1.78 13.14 -2.08
CA ASP A 68 -2.98 13.74 -1.48
C ASP A 68 -4.14 12.76 -1.46
N TYR A 69 -4.34 12.00 -2.53
CA TYR A 69 -5.36 10.95 -2.58
C TYR A 69 -5.13 9.86 -1.53
N LEU A 70 -3.90 9.34 -1.42
CA LEU A 70 -3.59 8.28 -0.45
C LEU A 70 -3.76 8.75 1.00
N LEU A 71 -3.48 10.02 1.29
CA LEU A 71 -3.52 10.59 2.64
C LEU A 71 -4.91 11.07 3.04
N ASN A 72 -5.69 11.62 2.10
CA ASN A 72 -6.93 12.34 2.42
C ASN A 72 -8.19 11.61 1.95
N GLU A 73 -8.09 10.72 0.95
CA GLU A 73 -9.27 10.03 0.37
C GLU A 73 -9.37 8.56 0.81
N LEU A 74 -8.32 8.02 1.44
CA LEU A 74 -8.26 6.63 1.91
C LEU A 74 -7.87 6.55 3.38
N ASN A 75 -8.38 5.53 4.07
CA ASN A 75 -7.90 5.10 5.38
C ASN A 75 -6.87 3.98 5.22
N VAL A 76 -5.59 4.34 5.27
CA VAL A 76 -4.47 3.38 5.11
C VAL A 76 -4.01 2.75 6.42
N THR A 77 -4.60 3.12 7.58
CA THR A 77 -4.11 2.71 8.90
C THR A 77 -4.14 1.19 9.10
N THR A 78 -5.27 0.52 8.81
CA THR A 78 -5.38 -0.93 8.95
C THR A 78 -4.41 -1.65 8.02
N PHE A 79 -4.29 -1.17 6.78
CA PHE A 79 -3.35 -1.70 5.80
C PHE A 79 -1.92 -1.65 6.33
N LEU A 80 -1.46 -0.48 6.79
CA LEU A 80 -0.10 -0.30 7.32
C LEU A 80 0.15 -1.16 8.58
N ASN A 81 -0.83 -1.26 9.48
CA ASN A 81 -0.73 -2.08 10.70
C ASN A 81 -0.70 -3.59 10.41
N GLN A 82 -1.30 -4.03 9.31
CA GLN A 82 -1.28 -5.44 8.90
C GLN A 82 -0.01 -5.84 8.15
N LEU A 83 0.73 -4.86 7.61
CA LEU A 83 2.04 -5.15 7.03
C LEU A 83 2.99 -5.58 8.16
N ASN A 84 3.65 -6.70 7.95
CA ASN A 84 4.63 -7.27 8.87
C ASN A 84 5.99 -6.56 8.69
N ILE A 85 5.98 -5.24 8.77
CA ILE A 85 7.18 -4.41 8.64
C ILE A 85 7.76 -4.25 10.04
N ASN A 86 8.81 -5.01 10.33
CA ASN A 86 9.75 -4.51 11.33
C ASN A 86 10.46 -3.34 10.65
N LEU A 87 10.16 -2.10 11.06
CA LEU A 87 10.66 -0.86 10.44
C LEU A 87 12.20 -0.84 10.26
N PHE A 88 12.91 -1.70 11.01
CA PHE A 88 14.36 -1.87 10.97
C PHE A 88 14.93 -2.53 9.70
N ASP A 89 14.16 -3.32 8.94
CA ASP A 89 14.65 -4.01 7.73
C ASP A 89 14.37 -3.24 6.42
N ASN A 90 13.67 -2.11 6.48
CA ASN A 90 13.52 -1.21 5.34
C ASN A 90 14.68 -0.19 5.34
N GLU A 91 15.80 -0.56 4.70
CA GLU A 91 16.90 0.39 4.46
C GLU A 91 16.45 1.68 3.76
N GLU A 92 15.40 1.61 2.93
CA GLU A 92 14.85 2.80 2.24
C GLU A 92 14.16 3.80 3.18
N LEU A 93 13.55 3.35 4.29
CA LEU A 93 12.99 4.27 5.31
C LEU A 93 14.08 4.88 6.20
N LYS A 94 15.22 4.20 6.39
CA LYS A 94 16.35 4.75 7.17
C LYS A 94 17.01 5.93 6.47
N ASN A 95 16.97 5.99 5.14
CA ASN A 95 17.57 7.07 4.35
C ASN A 95 16.73 8.37 4.33
N PHE A 96 15.47 8.35 4.76
CA PHE A 96 14.66 9.56 4.85
C PHE A 96 15.00 10.46 6.05
N ASN A 97 15.64 9.91 7.09
CA ASN A 97 16.04 10.67 8.29
C ASN A 97 17.50 11.18 8.25
N LYS A 98 18.11 11.23 7.05
CA LYS A 98 19.50 11.67 6.87
C LYS A 98 19.66 12.88 5.93
N VAL A 99 18.58 13.61 5.64
CA VAL A 99 18.61 14.85 4.87
C VAL A 99 18.11 16.01 5.73
#